data_AF-A0A242DIA3-F1
#
_entry.id   AF-A0A242DIA3-F1
#
_cell.length_a   1.000
_cell.length_b   1.000
_cell.length_c   1.000
_cell.angle_alpha   90.00
_cell.angle_beta   90.00
_cell.angle_gamma   90.00
#
_symmetry.space_group_name_H-M   'P 1'
#
loop_
_entity.id
_entity.type
_entity.pdbx_description
1 polymer ?
#
loop_
_entity_poly.entity_id
_entity_poly.type
_entity_poly.pdbx_seq_one_letter_code
_entity_poly.pdbx_strand_id
1 'polypeptide(L)'
;MTKTGYFKKNDYAYDEYYDCYICPNDKILSYSTKNRKRYLEYKSNPEECKNFPVLSTCINSKNHTKGITKRIWAKAIEICEEIRHQRGFKDLYRKRKETIERIFDVAKEFHGLRYTDQIGIEKMHMKIGINFAYLNIKN
;
A
#
# COMPACT_ATOMS: atom_id res chain seq x y z
N MET A 1 -0.41 13.82 6.13
CA MET A 1 -1.23 14.00 7.35
C MET A 1 -2.14 15.21 7.12
N THR A 2 -3.42 15.11 7.48
CA THR A 2 -4.37 16.24 7.40
C THR A 2 -4.05 17.26 8.51
N LYS A 3 -4.38 18.54 8.28
CA LYS A 3 -4.20 19.60 9.28
C LYS A 3 -5.03 19.31 10.53
N THR A 4 -4.56 19.77 11.69
CA THR A 4 -5.29 19.71 12.95
C THR A 4 -6.64 20.43 12.82
N GLY A 5 -7.71 19.83 13.33
CA GLY A 5 -9.08 20.33 13.19
C GLY A 5 -9.84 19.91 11.93
N TYR A 6 -9.23 19.11 11.04
CA TYR A 6 -9.92 18.55 9.86
C TYR A 6 -10.19 17.05 10.00
N PHE A 7 -11.27 16.58 9.37
CA PHE A 7 -11.54 15.14 9.24
C PHE A 7 -10.34 14.42 8.63
N LYS A 8 -9.90 13.38 9.35
CA LYS A 8 -8.83 12.46 8.97
C LYS A 8 -9.37 11.44 7.99
N LYS A 9 -8.46 10.72 7.32
CA LYS A 9 -8.83 9.63 6.41
C LYS A 9 -9.68 8.55 7.11
N ASN A 10 -9.37 8.25 8.38
CA ASN A 10 -10.05 7.22 9.15
C ASN A 10 -11.52 7.56 9.47
N ASP A 11 -11.90 8.84 9.34
CA ASP A 11 -13.29 9.27 9.54
C ASP A 11 -14.16 8.97 8.29
N TYR A 12 -13.56 8.54 7.19
CA TYR A 12 -14.27 8.15 5.96
C TYR A 12 -14.27 6.63 5.85
N ALA A 13 -15.47 6.06 5.72
CA ALA A 13 -15.63 4.63 5.50
C ALA A 13 -15.40 4.31 4.01
N TYR A 14 -14.69 3.22 3.73
CA TYR A 14 -14.54 2.73 2.35
C TYR A 14 -15.56 1.61 2.12
N ASP A 15 -16.36 1.76 1.06
CA ASP A 15 -17.28 0.74 0.59
C ASP A 15 -16.61 -0.06 -0.54
N GLU A 16 -16.33 -1.34 -0.29
CA GLU A 16 -15.71 -2.21 -1.29
C GLU A 16 -16.64 -2.59 -2.44
N TYR A 17 -17.96 -2.66 -2.18
CA TYR A 17 -18.93 -3.12 -3.17
C TYR A 17 -19.17 -2.05 -4.24
N TYR A 18 -19.28 -0.79 -3.83
CA TYR A 18 -19.48 0.34 -4.75
C TYR A 18 -18.18 1.06 -5.15
N ASP A 19 -17.02 0.62 -4.64
CA ASP A 19 -15.71 1.27 -4.79
C ASP A 19 -15.78 2.78 -4.56
N CYS A 20 -16.23 3.18 -3.37
CA CYS A 20 -16.38 4.58 -3.01
C CYS A 20 -16.03 4.83 -1.54
N TYR A 21 -15.83 6.10 -1.18
CA TYR A 21 -15.72 6.50 0.22
C TYR A 21 -17.00 7.21 0.66
N ILE A 22 -17.47 6.88 1.86
CA ILE A 22 -18.60 7.53 2.52
C ILE A 22 -18.02 8.47 3.57
N CYS A 23 -18.42 9.75 3.50
CA CYS A 23 -17.99 10.73 4.49
C CYS A 23 -18.80 10.62 5.80
N PRO A 24 -18.37 11.25 6.90
CA PRO A 24 -19.11 11.29 8.19
C PRO A 24 -20.54 11.84 8.13
N ASN A 25 -20.97 12.30 6.97
CA ASN A 25 -22.22 12.98 6.70
C ASN A 25 -22.92 12.31 5.49
N ASP A 26 -22.65 11.02 5.29
CA ASP A 26 -23.35 10.13 4.36
C ASP A 26 -23.30 10.57 2.89
N LYS A 27 -22.29 11.35 2.51
CA LYS A 27 -22.02 11.71 1.11
C LYS A 27 -20.93 10.84 0.51
N ILE A 28 -21.14 10.49 -0.75
CA ILE A 28 -20.27 9.60 -1.51
C ILE A 28 -19.14 10.39 -2.16
N LEU A 29 -17.94 9.85 -2.05
CA LEU A 29 -16.76 10.25 -2.80
C LEU A 29 -16.47 9.14 -3.81
N SER A 30 -16.75 9.41 -5.08
CA SER A 30 -16.58 8.45 -6.16
C SER A 30 -15.12 8.40 -6.63
N TYR A 31 -14.73 7.27 -7.21
CA TYR A 31 -13.45 7.14 -7.90
C TYR A 31 -13.33 8.21 -9.01
N SER A 32 -12.14 8.82 -9.10
CA SER A 32 -11.84 9.85 -10.10
C SER A 32 -10.75 9.40 -11.06
N THR A 33 -9.56 9.12 -10.55
CA THR A 33 -8.42 8.77 -11.43
C THR A 33 -7.29 8.12 -10.65
N LYS A 34 -6.29 7.61 -11.37
CA LYS A 34 -5.03 7.13 -10.83
C LYS A 34 -3.92 8.13 -11.10
N ASN A 35 -3.25 8.58 -10.05
CA ASN A 35 -2.13 9.50 -10.15
C ASN A 35 -0.87 8.81 -10.71
N ARG A 36 0.06 9.57 -11.29
CA ARG A 36 1.41 9.11 -11.73
C ARG A 36 2.16 8.38 -10.61
N LYS A 37 1.93 8.77 -9.36
CA LYS A 37 2.49 8.10 -8.16
C LYS A 37 1.79 6.80 -7.76
N ARG A 38 0.91 6.25 -8.62
CA ARG A 38 0.17 5.00 -8.38
C ARG A 38 -0.77 5.04 -7.16
N TYR A 39 -1.45 6.18 -6.96
CA TYR A 39 -2.54 6.34 -6.00
C TYR A 39 -3.87 6.42 -6.74
N LEU A 40 -4.91 5.80 -6.20
CA LEU A 40 -6.30 5.99 -6.61
C LEU A 40 -6.84 7.22 -5.89
N GLU A 41 -7.48 8.13 -6.62
CA GLU A 41 -8.07 9.36 -6.10
C GLU A 41 -9.59 9.24 -6.11
N TYR A 42 -10.21 9.60 -4.98
CA TYR A 42 -11.65 9.66 -4.79
C TYR A 42 -12.03 11.10 -4.46
N LYS A 43 -13.10 11.62 -5.08
CA LYS A 43 -13.49 13.02 -4.97
C LYS A 43 -14.96 13.17 -4.61
N SER A 44 -15.27 14.15 -3.77
CA SER A 44 -16.66 14.53 -3.47
C SER A 44 -17.25 15.37 -4.60
N ASN A 45 -18.57 15.40 -4.69
CA ASN A 45 -19.28 16.33 -5.56
C ASN A 45 -19.23 17.77 -4.97
N PRO A 46 -18.69 18.77 -5.68
CA PRO A 46 -18.62 20.15 -5.17
C PRO A 46 -19.98 20.78 -4.88
N GLU A 47 -20.99 20.50 -5.70
CA GLU A 47 -22.32 21.12 -5.57
C GLU A 47 -23.02 20.65 -4.29
N GLU A 48 -22.87 19.38 -3.94
CA GLU A 48 -23.41 18.84 -2.69
C GLU A 48 -22.66 19.38 -1.47
N CYS A 49 -21.35 19.61 -1.59
CA CYS A 49 -20.52 20.04 -0.47
C CYS A 49 -20.71 21.52 -0.08
N LYS A 50 -21.07 22.41 -1.03
CA LYS A 50 -21.22 23.86 -0.77
C LYS A 50 -22.20 24.19 0.34
N ASN A 51 -23.26 23.40 0.50
CA ASN A 51 -24.36 23.68 1.42
C ASN A 51 -24.20 23.01 2.80
N PHE A 52 -23.07 22.34 3.08
CA PHE A 52 -22.92 21.59 4.33
C PHE A 52 -22.45 22.45 5.52
N PRO A 53 -23.09 22.33 6.70
CA PRO A 53 -22.71 23.08 7.90
C PRO A 53 -21.27 22.81 8.37
N VAL A 54 -20.76 21.61 8.09
CA VAL A 54 -19.42 21.14 8.46
C VAL A 54 -18.34 21.41 7.42
N LEU A 55 -18.61 22.30 6.44
CA LEU A 55 -17.66 22.64 5.39
C LEU A 55 -16.32 23.14 5.98
N SER A 56 -16.36 23.99 7.02
CA SER A 56 -15.18 24.57 7.67
C SER A 56 -14.24 23.53 8.28
N THR A 57 -14.80 22.40 8.74
CA THR A 57 -14.07 21.27 9.34
C THR A 57 -13.65 20.21 8.29
N CYS A 58 -14.30 20.20 7.13
CA CYS A 58 -14.11 19.17 6.11
C CYS A 58 -13.22 19.62 4.95
N ILE A 59 -13.44 20.83 4.43
CA ILE A 59 -12.91 21.32 3.15
C ILE A 59 -12.46 22.77 3.28
N ASN A 60 -11.20 23.04 2.96
CA ASN A 60 -10.64 24.40 2.87
C ASN A 60 -10.13 24.72 1.45
N SER A 61 -10.61 23.98 0.45
CA SER A 61 -10.25 24.21 -0.95
C SER A 61 -11.23 25.20 -1.59
N LYS A 62 -10.74 26.09 -2.46
CA LYS A 62 -11.58 27.00 -3.25
C LYS A 62 -12.62 26.28 -4.12
N ASN A 63 -12.34 25.04 -4.51
CA ASN A 63 -13.22 24.24 -5.38
C ASN A 63 -14.25 23.41 -4.59
N HIS A 64 -14.35 23.60 -3.26
CA HIS A 64 -15.27 22.86 -2.39
C HIS A 64 -15.25 21.33 -2.58
N THR A 65 -14.10 20.76 -2.94
CA THR A 65 -13.94 19.34 -3.25
C THR A 65 -13.05 18.67 -2.20
N LYS A 66 -13.53 17.61 -1.57
CA LYS A 66 -12.70 16.72 -0.74
C LYS A 66 -12.06 15.65 -1.62
N GLY A 67 -10.74 15.51 -1.53
CA GLY A 67 -9.99 14.42 -2.17
C GLY A 67 -9.46 13.43 -1.14
N ILE A 68 -9.67 12.13 -1.38
CA ILE A 68 -9.06 11.03 -0.62
C ILE A 68 -8.20 10.20 -1.57
N THR A 69 -7.03 9.77 -1.07
CA THR A 69 -6.16 8.89 -1.84
C THR A 69 -6.04 7.51 -1.18
N LYS A 70 -6.17 6.47 -2.00
CA LYS A 70 -5.93 5.05 -1.65
C LYS A 70 -4.72 4.56 -2.43
N ARG A 71 -3.79 3.84 -1.79
CA ARG A 71 -2.73 3.16 -2.53
C ARG A 71 -3.35 2.01 -3.31
N ILE A 72 -2.89 1.77 -4.54
CA ILE A 72 -3.40 0.65 -5.37
C ILE A 72 -3.24 -0.69 -4.65
N TRP A 73 -2.12 -0.86 -3.96
CA TRP A 73 -1.79 -2.08 -3.22
C TRP A 73 -2.41 -2.12 -1.81
N ALA A 74 -3.29 -1.18 -1.45
CA ALA A 74 -3.88 -1.15 -0.11
C ALA A 74 -4.61 -2.45 0.24
N LYS A 75 -5.41 -3.00 -0.69
CA LYS A 75 -6.10 -4.28 -0.50
C LYS A 75 -5.14 -5.45 -0.25
N ALA A 76 -4.02 -5.48 -0.98
CA ALA A 76 -3.00 -6.50 -0.76
C ALA A 76 -2.33 -6.35 0.63
N ILE A 77 -2.14 -5.11 1.11
CA ILE A 77 -1.61 -4.85 2.45
C ILE A 77 -2.61 -5.28 3.53
N GLU A 78 -3.90 -4.97 3.36
CA GLU A 78 -4.98 -5.39 4.25
C GLU A 78 -5.01 -6.92 4.40
N ILE A 79 -4.99 -7.67 3.29
CA ILE A 79 -4.88 -9.13 3.28
C ILE A 79 -3.61 -9.60 4.02
N CYS A 80 -2.46 -8.96 3.79
CA CYS A 80 -1.23 -9.31 4.49
C CYS A 80 -1.34 -9.12 6.02
N GLU A 81 -1.99 -8.05 6.47
CA GLU A 81 -2.21 -7.80 7.90
C GLU A 81 -3.19 -8.80 8.49
N GLU A 82 -4.29 -9.11 7.80
CA GLU A 82 -5.23 -10.16 8.23
C GLU A 82 -4.51 -11.49 8.44
N ILE A 83 -3.73 -11.94 7.45
CA ILE A 83 -2.92 -13.16 7.54
C ILE A 83 -1.94 -13.08 8.73
N ARG A 84 -1.29 -11.94 8.94
CA ARG A 84 -0.36 -11.75 10.06
C ARG A 84 -1.03 -11.94 11.42
N HIS A 85 -2.29 -11.52 11.56
CA HIS A 85 -3.05 -11.63 12.79
C HIS A 85 -3.72 -13.00 13.00
N GLN A 86 -3.72 -13.88 11.99
CA GLN A 86 -4.20 -15.26 12.15
C GLN A 86 -3.34 -16.05 13.16
N ARG A 87 -3.98 -17.02 13.83
CA ARG A 87 -3.32 -17.85 14.85
C ARG A 87 -2.16 -18.62 14.24
N GLY A 88 -1.01 -18.61 14.91
CA GLY A 88 0.21 -19.30 14.47
C GLY A 88 1.06 -18.56 13.42
N PHE A 89 0.49 -17.58 12.70
CA PHE A 89 1.26 -16.80 11.72
C PHE A 89 2.32 -15.92 12.35
N LYS A 90 2.09 -15.39 13.57
CA LYS A 90 3.12 -14.62 14.29
C LYS A 90 4.38 -15.44 14.54
N ASP A 91 4.23 -16.71 14.93
CA ASP A 91 5.36 -17.61 15.15
C ASP A 91 6.02 -18.05 13.86
N LEU A 92 5.23 -18.35 12.82
CA LEU A 92 5.74 -18.64 11.49
C LEU A 92 6.53 -17.45 10.91
N TYR A 93 5.99 -16.24 11.03
CA TYR A 93 6.63 -15.02 10.56
C TYR A 93 7.94 -14.75 11.29
N ARG A 94 8.02 -15.08 12.59
CA ARG A 94 9.27 -14.99 13.35
C ARG A 94 10.37 -15.89 12.79
N LYS A 95 10.05 -17.04 12.19
CA LYS A 95 11.03 -17.94 11.56
C LYS A 95 11.63 -17.36 10.27
N ARG A 96 10.99 -16.36 9.64
CA ARG A 96 11.51 -15.66 8.45
C ARG A 96 12.95 -15.15 8.65
N LYS A 97 13.26 -14.62 9.83
CA LYS A 97 14.60 -14.11 10.15
C LYS A 97 15.67 -15.21 10.14
N GLU A 98 15.27 -16.44 10.46
CA GLU A 98 16.16 -17.60 10.58
C GLU A 98 16.38 -18.29 9.23
N THR A 99 15.31 -18.47 8.45
CA THR A 99 15.36 -19.23 7.20
C THR A 99 15.50 -18.33 5.98
N ILE A 100 14.71 -17.27 5.87
CA ILE A 100 14.65 -16.43 4.67
C ILE A 100 15.74 -15.35 4.74
N GLU A 101 15.72 -14.48 5.75
CA GLU A 101 16.62 -13.31 5.80
C GLU A 101 18.09 -13.73 5.85
N ARG A 102 18.41 -14.81 6.57
CA ARG A 102 19.74 -15.42 6.58
C ARG A 102 20.24 -15.81 5.19
N ILE A 103 19.41 -16.47 4.36
CA ILE A 103 19.79 -16.86 3.00
C ILE A 103 19.99 -15.61 2.13
N PHE A 104 19.12 -14.61 2.27
CA PHE A 104 19.25 -13.34 1.54
C PHE A 104 20.52 -12.58 1.90
N ASP A 105 20.90 -12.58 3.18
CA ASP A 105 22.12 -11.93 3.65
C ASP A 105 23.37 -12.66 3.12
N VAL A 106 23.39 -14.00 3.18
CA VAL A 106 24.47 -14.81 2.57
C VAL A 106 24.56 -14.53 1.07
N ALA A 107 23.43 -14.49 0.37
CA ALA A 107 23.40 -14.22 -1.07
C ALA A 107 23.94 -12.82 -1.41
N LYS A 108 23.68 -11.82 -0.58
CA LYS A 108 24.22 -10.47 -0.75
C LYS A 108 25.71 -10.41 -0.49
N GLU A 109 26.16 -10.95 0.66
CA GLU A 109 27.55 -10.82 1.12
C GLU A 109 28.51 -11.70 0.33
N PHE A 110 28.14 -12.96 0.11
CA PHE A 110 29.06 -13.96 -0.46
C PHE A 110 28.80 -14.26 -1.93
N HIS A 111 27.61 -13.95 -2.45
CA HIS A 111 27.25 -14.22 -3.86
C HIS A 111 27.08 -12.95 -4.71
N GLY A 112 27.51 -11.81 -4.19
CA GLY A 112 27.59 -10.56 -4.94
C GLY A 112 26.24 -10.00 -5.39
N LEU A 113 25.15 -10.32 -4.68
CA LEU A 113 23.80 -9.80 -5.00
C LEU A 113 23.52 -8.43 -4.35
N ARG A 114 24.52 -7.77 -3.77
CA ARG A 114 24.42 -6.35 -3.37
C ARG A 114 24.28 -5.42 -4.58
N TYR A 115 24.84 -5.82 -5.72
CA TYR A 115 24.85 -5.03 -6.95
C TYR A 115 24.47 -5.89 -8.14
N THR A 116 23.99 -5.24 -9.19
CA THR A 116 23.81 -5.85 -10.50
C THR A 116 25.12 -5.72 -11.28
N ASP A 117 25.82 -6.84 -11.49
CA ASP A 117 27.13 -6.90 -12.15
C ASP A 117 27.06 -7.56 -13.55
N GLN A 118 25.86 -7.94 -14.01
CA GLN A 118 25.62 -8.49 -15.33
C GLN A 118 24.87 -7.49 -16.22
N ILE A 119 25.19 -7.47 -17.50
CA ILE A 119 24.50 -6.66 -18.50
C ILE A 119 23.33 -7.47 -19.09
N GLY A 120 22.11 -6.96 -18.92
CA GLY A 120 20.88 -7.55 -19.45
C GLY A 120 20.10 -8.38 -18.41
N ILE A 121 18.77 -8.32 -18.48
CA ILE A 121 17.86 -8.95 -17.51
C ILE A 121 18.01 -10.48 -17.48
N GLU A 122 18.15 -11.11 -18.65
CA GLU A 122 18.25 -12.57 -18.78
C GLU A 122 19.49 -13.13 -18.06
N LYS A 123 20.65 -12.47 -18.22
CA LYS A 123 21.89 -12.88 -17.54
C LYS A 123 21.79 -12.70 -16.03
N MET A 124 21.17 -11.62 -15.58
CA MET A 124 20.96 -11.39 -14.15
C MET A 124 19.99 -12.43 -13.56
N HIS A 125 18.91 -12.77 -14.27
CA HIS A 125 17.99 -13.82 -13.87
C HIS A 125 18.68 -15.18 -13.77
N MET A 126 19.52 -15.54 -14.74
CA MET A 126 20.30 -16.78 -14.70
C MET A 126 21.24 -16.82 -13.48
N LYS A 127 21.98 -15.73 -13.21
CA LYS A 127 22.86 -15.62 -12.02
C LYS A 127 22.07 -15.81 -10.72
N ILE A 128 20.94 -15.12 -10.59
CA ILE A 128 20.07 -15.22 -9.41
C ILE A 128 19.59 -16.67 -9.23
N GLY A 129 19.11 -17.29 -10.31
CA GLY A 129 18.62 -18.67 -10.29
C GLY A 129 19.68 -19.67 -9.83
N ILE A 130 20.89 -19.59 -10.40
CA ILE A 130 22.01 -20.47 -10.03
C ILE A 130 22.44 -20.25 -8.57
N ASN A 131 22.53 -18.99 -8.13
CA ASN A 131 22.89 -18.67 -6.74
C ASN A 131 21.88 -19.25 -5.74
N PHE A 132 20.58 -19.08 -5.98
CA PHE A 132 19.56 -19.64 -5.10
C PHE A 132 19.48 -21.16 -5.18
N ALA A 133 19.69 -21.77 -6.36
CA ALA A 133 19.79 -23.23 -6.47
C ALA A 133 20.94 -23.76 -5.60
N TYR A 134 22.12 -23.15 -5.67
CA TYR A 134 23.26 -23.51 -4.83
C TYR A 134 22.96 -23.35 -3.33
N LEU A 135 22.39 -22.21 -2.93
CA LEU A 135 22.05 -21.94 -1.52
C LEU A 135 21.00 -22.91 -0.96
N ASN A 136 20.09 -23.41 -1.81
CA ASN A 136 19.09 -24.39 -1.41
C ASN A 136 19.64 -25.82 -1.37
N ILE A 137 20.70 -26.14 -2.12
CA ILE A 137 21.35 -27.47 -2.10
C ILE A 137 22.31 -27.59 -0.90
N LYS A 138 22.93 -26.49 -0.49
CA LYS A 138 23.95 -26.48 0.59
C LYS A 138 23.35 -26.49 2.00
N ASN A 139 22.06 -26.18 2.14
CA ASN A 139 21.30 -26.24 3.39
C ASN A 139 20.60 -27.59 3.53
#